data_AF-A0A5K0VLT3-F1
#
_entry.id   AF-A0A5K0VLT3-F1
#
_cell.length_a   1.000
_cell.length_b   1.000
_cell.length_c   1.000
_cell.angle_alpha   90.00
_cell.angle_beta   90.00
_cell.angle_gamma   90.00
#
_symmetry.space_group_name_H-M   'P 1'
#
loop_
_entity.id
_entity.type
_entity.pdbx_description
1 polymer ?
#
loop_
_entity_poly.entity_id
_entity_poly.type
_entity_poly.pdbx_seq_one_letter_code
_entity_poly.pdbx_strand_id
1 'polypeptide(L)'
;NSLEVDAIFVYTKTGYMASLLSRCRPDCPIFAFTTTTSVRRRLNLQWGLIPFRLNFSDDMESNLNRTFSLLKARGMIQSGDLVIAVSDMLQSIQVINVP
;
A
#
# COMPACT_ATOMS: atom_id res chain seq x y z
N ASN A 1 10.80 11.87 -7.71
CA ASN A 1 10.66 11.45 -6.31
C ASN A 1 11.44 12.40 -5.42
N SER A 2 10.79 13.42 -4.85
CA SER A 2 11.45 14.41 -3.98
C SER A 2 11.36 14.07 -2.48
N LEU A 3 10.59 13.03 -2.13
CA LEU A 3 10.30 12.66 -0.74
C LEU A 3 11.08 11.43 -0.23
N GLU A 4 11.99 10.85 -1.04
CA GLU A 4 12.84 9.69 -0.67
C GLU A 4 12.15 8.68 0.27
N VAL A 5 11.01 8.16 -0.18
CA VAL A 5 10.18 7.25 0.62
C VAL A 5 10.56 5.81 0.36
N ASP A 6 10.56 5.00 1.42
CA ASP A 6 10.95 3.59 1.36
C ASP A 6 9.84 2.73 0.74
N ALA A 7 8.57 3.12 0.90
CA ALA A 7 7.45 2.43 0.28
C ALA A 7 6.20 3.29 0.08
N ILE A 8 5.33 2.84 -0.84
CA ILE A 8 3.99 3.40 -1.02
C ILE A 8 2.95 2.36 -0.67
N PHE A 9 2.05 2.69 0.24
CA PHE A 9 0.91 1.84 0.62
C PHE A 9 -0.33 2.35 -0.10
N VAL A 10 -1.05 1.46 -0.78
CA VAL A 10 -2.25 1.83 -1.55
C VAL A 10 -3.41 0.96 -1.15
N TYR A 11 -4.41 1.55 -0.51
CA TYR A 11 -5.66 0.89 -0.15
C TYR A 11 -6.69 1.13 -1.26
N THR A 12 -7.11 0.07 -1.95
CA THR A 12 -7.99 0.19 -3.13
C THR A 12 -9.08 -0.87 -3.24
N LYS A 13 -10.31 -0.44 -3.59
CA LYS A 13 -11.44 -1.35 -3.87
C LYS A 13 -11.35 -1.98 -5.26
N THR A 14 -11.03 -1.17 -6.27
CA THR A 14 -11.11 -1.60 -7.69
C THR A 14 -9.75 -1.88 -8.31
N GLY A 15 -8.67 -1.33 -7.73
CA GLY A 15 -7.33 -1.34 -8.27
C GLY A 15 -6.93 -0.08 -9.03
N TYR A 16 -7.84 0.89 -9.18
CA TYR A 16 -7.61 2.07 -10.02
C TYR A 16 -6.44 2.92 -9.53
N MET A 17 -6.40 3.27 -8.24
CA MET A 17 -5.32 4.08 -7.68
C MET A 17 -3.96 3.38 -7.76
N ALA A 18 -3.92 2.07 -7.46
CA ALA A 18 -2.70 1.27 -7.57
C ALA A 18 -2.18 1.22 -9.02
N SER A 19 -3.09 1.09 -9.99
CA SER A 19 -2.75 1.14 -11.41
C SER A 19 -2.18 2.49 -11.85
N LEU A 20 -2.67 3.61 -11.31
CA LEU A 20 -2.12 4.93 -11.63
C LEU A 20 -0.71 5.09 -11.07
N LEU A 21 -0.49 4.70 -9.82
CA LEU A 21 0.82 4.77 -9.17
C LEU A 21 1.85 3.86 -9.85
N SER A 22 1.44 2.66 -10.25
CA SER A 22 2.27 1.73 -11.03
C SER A 22 2.79 2.35 -12.34
N ARG A 23 1.97 3.16 -13.03
CA ARG A 23 2.36 3.82 -14.29
C ARG A 23 3.44 4.87 -14.11
N CYS A 24 3.53 5.49 -12.93
CA CYS A 24 4.58 6.44 -12.60
C CYS A 24 5.95 5.80 -12.42
N ARG A 25 6.00 4.46 -12.32
CA ARG A 25 7.21 3.66 -12.11
C ARG A 25 8.12 4.19 -10.99
N PRO A 26 7.60 4.39 -9.77
CA PRO A 26 8.44 4.84 -8.66
C PRO A 26 9.54 3.81 -8.34
N ASP A 27 10.68 4.30 -7.86
CA ASP A 27 11.83 3.46 -7.52
C ASP A 27 11.60 2.61 -6.26
N CYS A 28 10.60 2.96 -5.45
CA CYS A 28 10.21 2.23 -4.24
C CYS A 28 9.06 1.24 -4.50
N PRO A 29 8.94 0.17 -3.69
CA PRO A 29 7.86 -0.79 -3.79
C PRO A 29 6.49 -0.16 -3.50
N ILE A 30 5.48 -0.61 -4.26
CA ILE A 30 4.08 -0.24 -4.03
C ILE A 30 3.34 -1.44 -3.42
N PHE A 31 3.03 -1.37 -2.13
CA PHE A 31 2.20 -2.37 -1.45
C PHE A 31 0.72 -2.03 -1.64
N ALA A 32 0.03 -2.84 -2.45
CA ALA A 32 -1.38 -2.59 -2.78
C ALA A 32 -2.31 -3.50 -1.98
N PHE A 33 -3.14 -2.94 -1.12
CA PHE A 33 -4.11 -3.68 -0.32
C PHE A 33 -5.49 -3.62 -0.97
N THR A 34 -6.18 -4.75 -1.02
CA THR A 34 -7.56 -4.85 -1.53
C THR A 34 -8.38 -5.91 -0.80
N THR A 35 -9.71 -5.80 -0.79
CA THR A 35 -10.61 -6.77 -0.15
C THR A 35 -10.88 -8.02 -0.98
N THR A 36 -10.66 -7.95 -2.30
CA THR A 36 -11.07 -9.02 -3.23
C THR A 36 -9.90 -9.74 -3.88
N THR A 37 -10.00 -11.06 -4.00
CA THR A 37 -8.99 -11.88 -4.67
C THR A 37 -8.89 -11.55 -6.16
N SER A 38 -9.99 -11.17 -6.80
CA SER A 38 -10.03 -10.80 -8.22
C SER A 38 -9.16 -9.57 -8.49
N VAL A 39 -9.33 -8.50 -7.71
CA VAL A 39 -8.50 -7.29 -7.82
C VAL A 39 -7.03 -7.62 -7.54
N ARG A 40 -6.74 -8.37 -6.46
CA ARG A 40 -5.37 -8.78 -6.12
C ARG A 40 -4.68 -9.48 -7.29
N ARG A 41 -5.38 -10.41 -7.96
CA ARG A 41 -4.86 -11.14 -9.13
C ARG A 41 -4.56 -10.21 -10.30
N ARG A 42 -5.43 -9.23 -10.60
CA ARG A 42 -5.19 -8.25 -11.67
C ARG A 42 -3.98 -7.36 -11.37
N LEU A 43 -3.83 -6.92 -10.12
CA LEU A 43 -2.72 -6.05 -9.70
C LEU A 43 -1.35 -6.73 -9.84
N ASN A 44 -1.26 -8.06 -9.70
CA ASN A 44 0.00 -8.80 -9.92
C ASN A 44 0.56 -8.66 -11.35
N LEU A 45 -0.25 -8.24 -12.31
CA LEU A 45 0.19 -8.04 -13.70
C LEU A 45 0.76 -6.64 -13.94
N GLN A 46 0.69 -5.75 -12.95
CA GLN A 46 1.10 -4.36 -13.08
C GLN A 46 2.49 -4.14 -12.48
N TRP A 47 3.23 -3.21 -13.07
CA TRP A 47 4.63 -2.95 -12.73
C TRP A 47 4.77 -2.46 -11.28
N GLY A 48 5.73 -3.00 -10.53
CA GLY A 48 6.11 -2.52 -9.20
C GLY A 48 5.08 -2.74 -8.08
N LEU A 49 3.93 -3.37 -8.38
CA LEU A 49 2.90 -3.65 -7.39
C LEU A 49 3.17 -4.96 -6.66
N ILE A 50 3.02 -4.94 -5.34
CA ILE A 50 3.04 -6.11 -4.46
C ILE A 50 1.67 -6.18 -3.76
N PRO A 51 0.70 -6.93 -4.31
CA PRO A 51 -0.68 -6.84 -3.85
C PRO A 51 -1.03 -7.86 -2.75
N PHE A 52 -1.80 -7.40 -1.75
CA PHE A 52 -2.26 -8.16 -0.61
C PHE A 52 -3.78 -8.13 -0.52
N ARG A 53 -4.36 -9.27 -0.13
CA ARG A 53 -5.78 -9.32 0.23
C ARG A 53 -5.92 -9.10 1.73
N LEU A 54 -6.64 -8.06 2.13
CA LEU A 54 -6.95 -7.74 3.52
C LEU A 54 -8.39 -7.22 3.64
N ASN A 55 -9.02 -7.50 4.78
CA ASN A 55 -10.26 -6.84 5.14
C ASN A 55 -9.92 -5.52 5.82
N PHE A 56 -10.62 -4.46 5.42
CA PHE A 56 -10.42 -3.11 5.93
C PHE A 56 -11.44 -2.77 7.02
N SER A 57 -11.02 -1.93 7.97
CA SER A 57 -11.92 -1.15 8.82
C SER A 57 -12.15 0.24 8.25
N ASP A 58 -13.16 0.94 8.76
CA ASP A 58 -13.40 2.37 8.47
C ASP A 58 -12.37 3.28 9.16
N ASP A 59 -11.60 2.74 10.11
CA ASP A 59 -10.46 3.42 10.72
C ASP A 59 -9.15 3.12 9.96
N MET A 60 -8.48 4.18 9.53
CA MET A 60 -7.20 4.11 8.80
C MET A 60 -6.05 3.68 9.71
N GLU A 61 -6.04 4.11 10.97
CA GLU A 61 -4.95 3.81 11.89
C GLU A 61 -4.87 2.30 12.19
N SER A 62 -6.03 1.67 12.45
CA SER A 62 -6.17 0.22 12.53
C SER A 62 -5.69 -0.50 11.26
N ASN A 63 -6.05 0.00 10.08
CA ASN A 63 -5.59 -0.57 8.81
C ASN A 63 -4.06 -0.49 8.66
N LEU A 64 -3.46 0.64 9.04
CA LEU A 64 -2.00 0.84 9.03
C LEU A 64 -1.29 -0.09 10.03
N ASN A 65 -1.74 -0.16 11.28
CA ASN A 65 -1.16 -1.04 12.29
C ASN A 65 -1.18 -2.51 11.87
N ARG A 66 -2.26 -2.94 11.20
CA ARG A 66 -2.38 -4.29 10.65
C ARG A 66 -1.43 -4.52 9.47
N THR A 67 -1.30 -3.57 8.55
CA THR A 67 -0.39 -3.71 7.40
C THR A 67 1.07 -3.64 7.82
N PHE A 68 1.43 -2.76 8.76
CA PHE A 68 2.77 -2.72 9.34
C PHE A 68 3.15 -4.05 9.99
N SER A 69 2.28 -4.60 10.83
CA SER A 69 2.52 -5.88 11.49
C SER A 69 2.69 -7.01 10.47
N LEU A 70 1.86 -7.04 9.42
CA LEU A 70 1.94 -8.03 8.34
C LEU A 70 3.25 -7.94 7.55
N LEU A 71 3.65 -6.73 7.16
CA LEU A 71 4.83 -6.52 6.31
C LEU A 71 6.13 -6.67 7.08
N LYS A 72 6.18 -6.21 8.35
CA LYS A 72 7.32 -6.47 9.25
C LYS A 72 7.52 -7.97 9.46
N ALA A 73 6.45 -8.73 9.71
CA ALA A 73 6.52 -10.19 9.85
C ALA A 73 7.01 -10.90 8.58
N ARG A 74 6.89 -10.28 7.40
CA ARG A 74 7.40 -10.79 6.12
C ARG A 74 8.79 -10.26 5.75
N GLY A 75 9.39 -9.41 6.59
CA GLY A 75 10.68 -8.77 6.32
C GLY A 75 10.65 -7.81 5.12
N MET A 76 9.48 -7.25 4.80
CA MET A 76 9.29 -6.38 3.63
C MET A 76 9.42 -4.89 3.94
N ILE A 77 9.30 -4.52 5.22
CA ILE A 77 9.52 -3.17 5.76
C ILE A 77 10.18 -3.31 7.13
N GLN A 78 10.80 -2.23 7.61
CA GLN A 78 11.47 -2.14 8.90
C GLN A 78 10.93 -0.93 9.70
N SER A 79 11.12 -0.95 11.02
CA SER A 79 10.80 0.20 11.86
C SER A 79 11.70 1.38 11.47
N GLY A 80 11.12 2.55 11.31
CA GLY A 80 11.80 3.75 10.82
C GLY A 80 11.61 4.04 9.32
N ASP A 81 11.15 3.08 8.52
CA ASP A 81 10.88 3.29 7.09
C ASP A 81 9.82 4.39 6.89
N LEU A 82 10.06 5.30 5.95
CA LEU A 82 9.14 6.39 5.59
C LEU A 82 8.16 5.89 4.53
N VAL A 83 6.86 5.90 4.87
CA VAL A 83 5.80 5.35 4.02
C VAL A 83 4.76 6.42 3.69
N ILE A 84 4.34 6.45 2.43
CA ILE A 84 3.14 7.19 2.01
C ILE A 84 1.96 6.23 1.90
N ALA A 85 0.92 6.45 2.69
CA ALA A 85 -0.33 5.73 2.62
C ALA A 85 -1.39 6.53 1.84
N VAL A 86 -1.88 5.95 0.75
CA VAL A 86 -2.94 6.51 -0.10
C VAL A 86 -4.16 5.58 -0.05
N SER A 87 -5.35 6.14 0.16
CA SER A 87 -6.59 5.39 0.17
C SER A 87 -7.65 6.02 -0.71
N ASP A 88 -8.09 5.29 -1.74
CA ASP A 88 -9.26 5.68 -2.53
C ASP A 88 -10.58 5.33 -1.83
N MET A 89 -10.52 4.55 -0.74
CA MET A 89 -11.70 4.17 0.03
C MET A 89 -12.09 5.21 1.08
N LEU A 90 -11.08 5.75 1.77
CA LEU A 90 -11.23 6.76 2.82
C LEU A 90 -10.88 8.17 2.31
N GLN A 91 -10.54 8.29 1.01
CA GLN A 91 -10.16 9.54 0.34
C GLN A 91 -9.09 10.32 1.13
N SER A 92 -8.04 9.61 1.55
CA SER A 92 -7.02 10.16 2.44
C SER A 92 -5.59 9.87 1.94
N ILE A 93 -4.66 10.77 2.25
CA ILE A 93 -3.22 10.61 2.04
C ILE A 93 -2.53 10.92 3.36
N GLN A 94 -1.64 10.03 3.81
CA GLN A 94 -0.86 10.19 5.05
C GLN A 94 0.60 9.83 4.79
N VAL A 95 1.52 10.58 5.38
CA VAL A 95 2.95 10.27 5.40
C VAL A 95 3.30 9.88 6.82
N ILE A 96 3.89 8.70 7.02
CA ILE A 96 4.09 8.11 8.34
C ILE A 96 5.36 7.26 8.39
N ASN A 97 6.04 7.27 9.54
CA ASN A 97 7.14 6.35 9.81
C ASN A 97 6.59 5.03 10.36
N VAL A 98 7.13 3.91 9.88
CA VAL A 98 6.78 2.60 10.40
C VAL A 98 7.22 2.50 11.88
N PRO A 99 6.32 2.12 12.80
CA PRO A 99 6.63 1.99 14.22
C PRO A 99 7.54 0.80 14.52
#